data_AF-A0A351URH0-F1
#
_entry.id   AF-A0A351URH0-F1
#
_cell.length_a   1.000
_cell.length_b   1.000
_cell.length_c   1.000
_cell.angle_alpha   90.00
_cell.angle_beta   90.00
_cell.angle_gamma   90.00
#
_symmetry.space_group_name_H-M   'P 1'
#
loop_
_entity.id
_entity.type
_entity.pdbx_description
1 polymer ?
#
loop_
_entity_poly.entity_id
_entity_poly.type
_entity_poly.pdbx_seq_one_letter_code
_entity_poly.pdbx_strand_id
1 'polypeptide(L)' 'KSDLGSKFAQVVYEGKWFTPLREALQAFIESTQRYVTGEVKFKLYKGNIIKAGTTSPYTLYNESIASFTTGDLYDHHDA' A
#
# COMPACT_ATOMS: atom_id res chain seq x y z
N LYS A 1 -6.77 -5.29 4.30
CA LYS A 1 -6.67 -3.80 4.18
C LYS A 1 -7.76 -3.21 3.28
N SER A 2 -8.08 -3.84 2.13
CA SER A 2 -9.11 -3.34 1.20
C SER A 2 -10.49 -3.19 1.85
N ASP A 3 -11.01 -4.25 2.49
CA ASP A 3 -12.35 -4.21 3.12
C ASP A 3 -12.47 -3.14 4.22
N LEU A 4 -11.40 -2.90 4.96
CA LEU A 4 -11.36 -1.87 5.98
C LEU A 4 -11.48 -0.46 5.40
N GLY A 5 -10.84 -0.22 4.24
CA GLY A 5 -11.00 1.04 3.50
C GLY A 5 -12.44 1.27 3.07
N SER A 6 -13.09 0.24 2.53
CA SER A 6 -14.52 0.28 2.18
C SER A 6 -15.39 0.53 3.41
N LYS A 7 -15.07 -0.09 4.56
CA LYS A 7 -15.83 0.13 5.80
C LYS A 7 -15.67 1.55 6.33
N PHE A 8 -14.45 2.09 6.31
CA PHE A 8 -14.20 3.48 6.70
C PHE A 8 -14.98 4.46 5.80
N ALA A 9 -14.97 4.23 4.49
CA ALA A 9 -15.76 5.01 3.54
C ALA A 9 -17.27 4.94 3.83
N GLN A 10 -17.80 3.76 4.15
CA GLN A 10 -19.21 3.59 4.55
C GLN A 10 -19.54 4.39 5.81
N VAL A 11 -18.70 4.32 6.85
CA VAL A 11 -18.91 5.07 8.11
C VAL A 11 -18.97 6.58 7.86
N VAL A 12 -18.08 7.10 7.00
CA VAL A 12 -18.10 8.52 6.60
C VAL A 12 -19.35 8.85 5.80
N TYR A 13 -19.73 8.01 4.84
CA TYR A 13 -20.92 8.19 4.00
C TYR A 13 -22.22 8.23 4.81
N GLU A 14 -22.32 7.40 5.86
CA GLU A 14 -23.45 7.37 6.78
C GLU A 14 -23.47 8.55 7.77
N GLY A 15 -22.54 9.51 7.66
CA GLY A 15 -22.46 10.68 8.55
C GLY A 15 -21.92 10.36 9.95
N LYS A 16 -21.35 9.17 10.16
CA LYS A 16 -20.88 8.68 11.48
C LYS A 16 -19.47 9.16 11.81
N TRP A 17 -19.14 10.40 11.43
CA TRP A 17 -17.80 10.97 11.60
C TRP A 17 -17.37 11.04 13.07
N PHE A 18 -18.25 11.50 13.96
CA PHE A 18 -17.95 11.68 15.39
C PHE A 18 -18.22 10.43 16.23
N THR A 19 -18.07 9.23 15.65
CA THR A 19 -18.31 7.98 16.36
C THR A 19 -17.00 7.33 16.83
N PRO A 20 -17.00 6.61 17.97
CA PRO A 20 -15.84 5.84 18.43
C PRO A 20 -15.39 4.78 17.41
N LEU A 21 -16.33 4.24 16.63
CA LEU A 21 -16.02 3.30 15.56
C LEU A 21 -15.12 3.94 14.50
N ARG A 22 -15.44 5.17 14.08
CA ARG A 22 -14.62 5.90 13.11
C ARG A 22 -13.21 6.16 13.66
N GLU A 23 -13.11 6.53 14.95
CA GLU A 23 -11.83 6.73 15.67
C GLU A 23 -10.96 5.48 15.66
N ALA A 24 -11.53 4.34 16.07
CA ALA A 24 -10.83 3.06 16.09
C ALA A 24 -10.32 2.64 14.71
N LEU A 25 -11.14 2.83 13.67
CA LEU A 25 -10.74 2.52 12.29
C LEU A 25 -9.58 3.42 11.82
N GLN A 26 -9.60 4.72 12.14
CA GLN A 26 -8.51 5.62 11.79
C GLN A 26 -7.21 5.23 12.50
N ALA A 27 -7.25 4.91 13.80
CA ALA A 27 -6.07 4.49 14.54
C ALA A 27 -5.40 3.25 13.92
N PHE A 28 -6.22 2.28 13.48
CA PHE A 28 -5.69 1.15 12.72
C PHE A 28 -5.08 1.60 11.38
N ILE A 29 -5.77 2.44 10.61
CA ILE A 29 -5.25 2.95 9.33
C ILE A 29 -3.89 3.62 9.53
N GLU A 30 -3.76 4.52 10.51
CA GLU A 30 -2.51 5.20 10.86
C GLU A 30 -1.39 4.21 11.17
N SER A 31 -1.66 3.16 11.94
CA SER A 31 -0.69 2.10 12.20
C SER A 31 -0.17 1.45 10.91
N THR A 32 -1.05 1.23 9.93
CA THR A 32 -0.67 0.64 8.64
C THR A 32 0.04 1.62 7.70
N GLN A 33 0.00 2.93 7.97
CA GLN A 33 0.67 3.94 7.14
C GLN A 33 2.11 4.21 7.58
N ARG A 34 2.58 3.65 8.71
CA ARG A 34 3.91 3.92 9.30
C ARG A 34 5.07 3.85 8.29
N TYR A 35 5.02 2.91 7.35
CA TYR A 35 6.06 2.68 6.34
C TYR A 35 5.59 2.95 4.91
N VAL A 36 4.41 3.56 4.74
CA VAL A 36 3.86 3.92 3.43
C VAL A 36 4.43 5.29 3.03
N THR A 37 5.73 5.32 2.78
CA THR A 37 6.49 6.53 2.44
C THR A 37 7.32 6.27 1.20
N GLY A 38 7.31 7.20 0.25
CA GLY A 38 8.04 7.07 -1.01
C GLY A 38 7.50 7.99 -2.09
N GLU A 39 8.01 7.83 -3.30
CA GLU A 39 7.57 8.55 -4.48
C GLU A 39 6.86 7.61 -5.45
N VAL A 40 5.82 8.12 -6.11
CA VAL A 40 5.12 7.42 -7.17
C VAL A 40 5.13 8.31 -8.41
N LYS A 41 5.66 7.78 -9.51
CA LYS A 41 5.71 8.48 -10.80
C LYS A 41 4.50 8.07 -11.63
N PHE A 42 3.76 9.06 -12.11
CA PHE A 42 2.62 8.85 -13.00
C PHE A 42 2.84 9.54 -14.35
N LYS A 43 2.24 8.98 -15.39
CA LYS A 43 2.03 9.64 -16.69
C LYS A 43 0.56 10.01 -16.79
N LEU A 44 0.29 11.27 -17.11
CA LEU A 44 -1.06 11.80 -17.31
C LEU A 44 -1.28 11.95 -18.82
N TYR A 45 -2.25 11.23 -19.38
CA TYR A 45 -2.47 11.25 -20.83
C TYR A 45 -3.93 11.01 -21.19
N LYS A 46 -4.53 11.94 -21.95
CA LYS A 46 -5.91 11.85 -22.47
C LYS A 46 -6.94 11.39 -21.42
N GLY A 47 -6.91 11.99 -20.23
CA GLY A 47 -7.82 11.65 -19.13
C GLY A 47 -7.43 10.41 -18.31
N ASN A 48 -6.31 9.75 -18.62
CA ASN A 48 -5.82 8.60 -17.87
C ASN A 48 -4.71 9.00 -16.90
N ILE A 49 -4.65 8.27 -15.78
CA ILE A 49 -3.55 8.28 -14.81
C ILE A 49 -2.85 6.93 -14.91
N ILE A 50 -1.61 6.90 -15.39
CA ILE A 50 -0.89 5.66 -15.69
C ILE A 50 0.33 5.56 -14.76
N LYS A 51 0.43 4.50 -13.97
CA LYS A 51 1.59 4.24 -13.09
C LYS A 51 2.83 4.03 -13.96
N ALA A 52 3.90 4.77 -13.67
CA ALA A 52 5.16 4.72 -14.42
C ALA A 52 6.37 4.33 -13.56
N GLY A 53 6.23 4.31 -12.23
CA GLY A 53 7.27 3.84 -11.32
C GLY A 53 6.97 4.16 -9.87
N THR A 54 7.71 3.56 -8.96
CA THR A 54 7.68 3.89 -7.53
C THR A 54 9.04 3.66 -6.90
N THR A 55 9.38 4.47 -5.91
CA THR A 55 10.57 4.33 -5.08
C THR A 55 10.15 4.51 -3.63
N SER A 56 10.78 3.77 -2.70
CA SER A 56 10.49 3.89 -1.28
C SER A 56 11.72 3.53 -0.45
N PRO A 57 12.05 4.31 0.59
CA PRO A 57 13.07 3.92 1.56
C PRO A 57 12.66 2.70 2.40
N TYR A 58 11.38 2.33 2.42
CA TYR A 58 10.83 1.17 3.12
C TYR A 58 10.32 0.11 2.15
N THR A 59 10.91 0.03 0.95
CA THR A 59 10.49 -0.94 -0.06
C THR A 59 10.63 -2.37 0.47
N LEU A 60 9.57 -3.16 0.33
CA LEU A 60 9.61 -4.61 0.55
C LEU A 60 10.07 -5.36 -0.71
N TYR A 61 10.22 -4.66 -1.84
CA TYR A 61 10.83 -5.22 -3.04
C TYR A 61 12.33 -5.40 -2.83
N ASN A 62 12.80 -6.62 -3.01
CA ASN A 62 14.21 -6.98 -2.99
C ASN A 62 14.61 -7.51 -4.38
N GLU A 63 15.46 -6.76 -5.08
CA GLU A 63 15.90 -7.09 -6.44
C GLU A 63 16.67 -8.40 -6.50
N SER A 64 17.47 -8.74 -5.49
CA SER A 64 18.26 -9.98 -5.47
C SER A 64 17.42 -11.25 -5.37
N ILE A 65 16.23 -11.16 -4.76
CA ILE A 65 15.26 -12.27 -4.68
C ILE A 65 14.38 -12.30 -5.93
N ALA A 66 14.04 -11.12 -6.48
CA ALA A 66 13.18 -11.01 -7.65
C ALA A 66 13.91 -11.27 -8.98
N SER A 67 15.25 -11.16 -9.00
CA SER A 67 16.05 -11.43 -10.19
C SER A 67 16.11 -12.92 -10.50
N PHE A 68 16.16 -13.25 -11.79
CA PHE A 68 16.41 -14.62 -12.26
C PHE A 68 17.87 -15.06 -12.08
N THR A 69 18.77 -14.15 -11.70
CA THR A 69 20.13 -14.49 -11.28
C THR A 69 20.06 -15.08 -9.88
N THR A 70 20.54 -16.32 -9.69
CA THR A 70 20.62 -17.00 -8.39
C THR A 70 21.40 -16.14 -7.40
N GLY A 71 20.68 -15.40 -6.55
CA GLY A 71 21.24 -14.68 -5.42
C GLY A 71 21.20 -15.55 -4.17
N ASP A 72 22.08 -15.28 -3.21
CA ASP A 72 22.24 -16.05 -1.96
C ASP A 72 20.97 -16.11 -1.08
N LEU A 73 19.94 -15.32 -1.40
CA LEU A 73 18.70 -15.16 -0.62
C LEU A 73 17.50 -15.95 -1.19
N TYR A 74 17.67 -16.72 -2.27
CA TYR A 74 16.61 -17.52 -2.87
C TYR A 74 17.04 -18.98 -3.06
N ASP A 75 16.39 -19.90 -2.33
CA ASP A 75 16.60 -21.35 -2.49
C ASP A 75 15.52 -21.93 -3.42
N HIS A 76 15.96 -22.48 -4.54
CA HIS A 76 15.08 -23.10 -5.53
C HIS A 76 14.49 -24.45 -5.09
N HIS A 77 14.98 -25.05 -4.00
CA HIS A 77 14.49 -26.33 -3.49
C HIS A 77 13.22 -26.22 -2.63
N ASP A 78 12.82 -25.00 -2.22
CA ASP A 78 11.61 -24.75 -1.42
C ASP A 78 10.31 -24.63 -2.26
N ALA A 79 10.41 -24.65 -3.60
CA ALA A 79 9.31 -24.52 -4.54
C ALA A 79 8.75 -25.87 -4.99
#